data_AF-A0A385XS48-F1
#
_entry.id   AF-A0A385XS48-F1
#
_cell.length_a   1.000
_cell.length_b   1.000
_cell.length_c   1.000
_cell.angle_alpha   90.00
_cell.angle_beta   90.00
_cell.angle_gamma   90.00
#
_symmetry.space_group_name_H-M   'P 1'
#
loop_
_entity.id
_entity.type
_entity.pdbx_description
1 polymer ?
#
loop_
_entity_poly.entity_id
_entity_poly.type
_entity_poly.pdbx_seq_one_letter_code
_entity_poly.pdbx_strand_id
1 'polypeptide(L)' 'MKKGQKVKYQDKYYWIRAIIKRKEADFILIKQGNRHIEVKDTEVKLV' A
#
# COMPACT_ATOMS: atom_id res chain seq x y z
N MET A 1 -9.24 -0.07 -1.27
CA MET A 1 -8.52 0.79 -0.29
C MET A 1 -8.50 2.25 -0.76
N LYS A 2 -8.04 3.21 0.05
CA LYS A 2 -7.98 4.66 -0.26
C LYS A 2 -6.70 5.29 0.29
N LYS A 3 -6.21 6.36 -0.36
CA LYS A 3 -5.09 7.17 0.15
C LYS A 3 -5.38 7.64 1.59
N GLY A 4 -4.38 7.57 2.45
CA GLY A 4 -4.50 7.93 3.86
C GLY A 4 -5.13 6.84 4.73
N GLN A 5 -5.49 5.67 4.20
CA GLN A 5 -5.84 4.53 5.05
C GLN A 5 -4.59 3.85 5.60
N LYS A 6 -4.74 3.23 6.79
CA LYS A 6 -3.73 2.39 7.42
C LYS A 6 -3.88 0.96 6.91
N VAL A 7 -2.77 0.33 6.60
CA VAL A 7 -2.70 -1.07 6.16
C VAL A 7 -1.60 -1.82 6.89
N LYS A 8 -1.75 -3.14 7.00
CA LYS A 8 -0.73 -4.04 7.51
C LYS A 8 -0.03 -4.73 6.34
N TYR A 9 1.30 -4.66 6.32
CA TYR A 9 2.17 -5.33 5.36
C TYR A 9 3.42 -5.87 6.07
N GLN A 10 3.75 -7.14 5.89
CA GLN A 10 4.90 -7.82 6.55
C GLN A 10 4.97 -7.53 8.07
N ASP A 11 3.84 -7.69 8.76
CA ASP A 11 3.68 -7.43 10.20
C ASP A 11 3.96 -6.00 10.69
N LYS A 12 4.09 -5.04 9.77
CA LYS A 12 4.22 -3.62 10.07
C LYS A 12 3.03 -2.85 9.53
N TYR A 13 2.78 -1.69 10.13
CA TYR A 13 1.70 -0.81 9.74
C TYR A 13 2.20 0.36 8.90
N TYR A 14 1.49 0.65 7.81
CA TYR A 14 1.84 1.73 6.90
C TYR A 14 0.61 2.53 6.51
N TRP A 15 0.85 3.75 6.05
CA TRP A 15 -0.18 4.59 5.46
C TRP A 15 -0.10 4.52 3.94
N ILE A 16 -1.25 4.36 3.30
CA ILE A 16 -1.36 4.40 1.84
C ILE A 16 -1.08 5.81 1.36
N ARG A 17 -0.06 5.97 0.52
CA ARG A 17 0.28 7.23 -0.13
C ARG A 17 -0.47 7.44 -1.43
N ALA A 18 -0.62 6.38 -2.22
CA ALA A 18 -1.34 6.37 -3.49
C ALA A 18 -1.77 4.95 -3.84
N ILE A 19 -2.74 4.85 -4.75
CA ILE A 19 -3.18 3.58 -5.35
C ILE A 19 -2.91 3.72 -6.84
N ILE A 20 -2.20 2.75 -7.39
CA ILE A 20 -1.75 2.72 -8.78
C ILE A 20 -2.54 1.61 -9.46
N LYS A 21 -3.48 1.98 -10.32
CA LYS A 21 -4.27 1.02 -11.09
C LYS A 21 -3.53 0.68 -12.38
N ARG A 22 -3.19 -0.60 -12.58
CA ARG A 22 -2.64 -1.10 -13.85
C ARG A 22 -3.60 -2.12 -14.45
N LYS A 23 -3.48 -2.38 -15.76
CA LYS A 23 -4.36 -3.29 -16.49
C LYS A 23 -4.43 -4.70 -15.89
N GLU A 24 -3.35 -5.17 -15.28
CA GLU A 24 -3.23 -6.53 -14.75
C GLU A 24 -3.43 -6.62 -13.23
N ALA A 25 -3.13 -5.56 -12.48
CA ALA A 25 -3.22 -5.55 -11.04
C ALA A 25 -3.24 -4.12 -10.47
N ASP A 26 -3.89 -3.98 -9.32
CA ASP A 26 -3.82 -2.77 -8.50
C ASP A 26 -2.64 -2.86 -7.52
N PHE A 27 -1.90 -1.76 -7.44
CA PHE A 27 -0.76 -1.61 -6.55
C PHE A 27 -1.00 -0.48 -5.56
N ILE A 28 -0.38 -0.58 -4.40
CA ILE A 28 -0.44 0.37 -3.31
C ILE A 28 0.94 0.91 -3.08
N LEU A 29 1.04 2.23 -3.06
CA LEU A 29 2.26 2.91 -2.67
C LEU A 29 2.19 3.18 -1.16
N ILE A 30 3.07 2.54 -0.39
CA ILE A 30 3.22 2.77 1.06
C ILE A 30 4.47 3.60 1.35
N LYS A 31 4.41 4.47 2.37
CA LYS A 31 5.57 5.24 2.84
C LYS A 31 6.33 4.44 3.89
N GLN A 32 7.62 4.16 3.66
CA GLN A 32 8.54 3.53 4.61
C GLN A 32 9.73 4.47 4.86
N GLY A 33 9.67 5.25 5.93
CA GLY A 33 10.67 6.29 6.21
C GLY A 33 10.74 7.34 5.10
N ASN A 34 11.92 7.51 4.50
CA ASN A 34 12.14 8.41 3.35
C ASN A 34 11.93 7.73 1.99
N ARG A 35 11.57 6.44 1.96
CA ARG A 35 11.34 5.69 0.73
C ARG A 35 9.85 5.38 0.55
N HIS A 36 9.48 5.10 -0.70
CA HIS A 36 8.17 4.58 -1.06
C HIS A 36 8.34 3.17 -1.62
N ILE A 37 7.43 2.28 -1.26
CA ILE A 37 7.41 0.91 -1.76
C ILE A 37 6.07 0.70 -2.46
N GLU A 38 6.14 0.10 -3.64
CA GLU A 38 4.97 -0.40 -4.36
C GLU A 38 4.73 -1.85 -3.95
N VAL A 39 3.52 -2.16 -3.51
CA VAL A 39 3.08 -3.49 -3.07
C VAL A 39 1.77 -3.84 -3.74
N LYS A 40 1.55 -5.11 -4.10
CA LYS A 40 0.27 -5.50 -4.68
C LYS A 40 -0.84 -5.33 -3.64
N ASP A 41 -2.03 -4.92 -4.09
CA ASP A 41 -3.20 -4.78 -3.22
C ASP A 41 -3.51 -6.06 -2.43
N THR A 42 -3.27 -7.22 -3.04
CA THR A 42 -3.47 -8.54 -2.43
C THR A 42 -2.50 -8.88 -1.30
N GLU A 43 -1.35 -8.20 -1.21
CA GLU A 43 -0.32 -8.47 -0.20
C GLU A 43 -0.52 -7.65 1.08
N VAL A 44 -1.43 -6.67 1.05
CA VAL A 44 -1.71 -5.81 2.20
C VAL A 44 -3.09 -6.11 2.77
N LYS A 45 -3.24 -5.95 4.08
CA LYS A 45 -4.53 -6.10 4.76
C LYS A 45 -4.98 -4.76 5.32
N LEU A 46 -6.25 -4.43 5.12
CA LEU A 46 -6.87 -3.30 5.80
C LEU A 46 -6.90 -3.55 7.31
N VAL A 47 -6.68 -2.46 8.07
CA VAL A 47 -6.69 -2.42 9.53
C VAL A 47 -7.77 -1.47 9.99
#